data_AF-A0A949E4M5-F1
#
_entry.id   AF-A0A949E4M5-F1
#
_cell.length_a   1.000
_cell.length_b   1.000
_cell.length_c   1.000
_cell.angle_alpha   90.00
_cell.angle_beta   90.00
_cell.angle_gamma   90.00
#
_symmetry.space_group_name_H-M   'P 1'
#
loop_
_entity.id
_entity.type
_entity.pdbx_description
1 polymer ?
#
loop_
_entity_poly.entity_id
_entity_poly.type
_entity_poly.pdbx_seq_one_letter_code
_entity_poly.pdbx_strand_id
1 'polypeptide(L)' 'MTQLLERAFVEAGKLSPPEQDLLASRVLAELTDEDEFDRAIAASADKLASLANEALAEHRAGQTQELDPDRL' A
#
# COMPACT_ATOMS: atom_id res chain seq x y z
N MET A 1 15.06 -6.69 18.52
CA MET A 1 14.76 -5.49 17.73
C MET A 1 15.94 -5.27 16.78
N THR A 2 15.75 -4.75 15.56
CA THR A 2 16.91 -4.48 14.70
C THR A 2 17.67 -3.26 15.23
N GLN A 3 18.96 -3.15 14.94
CA GLN A 3 19.76 -1.98 15.37
C GLN A 3 19.17 -0.65 14.88
N LEU A 4 18.57 -0.66 13.69
CA LEU A 4 17.90 0.52 13.12
C LEU A 4 16.65 0.90 13.92
N LEU A 5 15.81 -0.08 14.26
CA LEU A 5 14.58 0.16 15.03
C LEU A 5 14.90 0.58 16.47
N GLU A 6 15.94 0.02 17.08
CA GLU A 6 16.44 0.46 18.39
C GLU A 6 16.86 1.94 18.37
N ARG A 7 17.65 2.34 17.37
CA ARG A 7 18.06 3.73 17.21
C ARG A 7 16.86 4.66 17.01
N ALA A 8 15.85 4.25 16.24
CA ALA A 8 14.63 5.03 16.05
C ALA A 8 13.89 5.27 17.37
N PHE A 9 13.74 4.25 18.22
CA PHE A 9 13.12 4.42 19.54
C PHE A 9 13.94 5.29 20.48
N VAL A 10 15.28 5.18 20.44
CA VAL A 10 16.16 6.05 21.23
C VAL A 10 16.01 7.52 20.84
N GLU A 11 15.94 7.84 19.54
CA GLU A 11 15.71 9.22 19.10
C GLU A 11 14.28 9.70 19.40
N ALA A 12 13.27 8.86 19.22
CA ALA A 12 11.88 9.16 19.56
C ALA A 12 11.72 9.48 21.05
N GLY A 13 12.39 8.73 21.93
CA GLY A 13 12.33 8.94 23.38
C GLY A 13 12.93 10.26 23.87
N LYS A 14 13.67 10.99 23.02
CA LYS A 14 14.19 12.33 23.35
C LYS A 14 13.16 13.44 23.15
N LEU A 15 12.06 13.17 22.46
CA LEU A 15 10.98 14.13 22.21
C LEU A 15 10.18 14.42 23.48
N SER A 16 9.42 15.51 23.51
CA SER A 16 8.48 15.75 24.61
C SER A 16 7.35 14.70 24.61
N PRO A 17 6.68 14.43 25.75
CA PRO A 17 5.60 13.44 25.79
C PRO A 17 4.50 13.64 24.72
N PRO A 18 4.01 14.86 24.44
CA PRO A 18 3.03 15.08 23.37
C PRO A 18 3.57 14.73 21.97
N GLU A 19 4.85 14.98 21.71
CA GLU A 19 5.49 14.67 20.43
C GLU A 19 5.74 13.16 20.29
N GLN A 20 6.04 12.48 21.40
CA GLN A 20 6.13 11.01 21.43
C GLN A 20 4.79 10.37 21.09
N ASP A 21 3.70 10.84 21.70
CA ASP A 21 2.35 10.33 21.44
C ASP A 21 1.93 10.59 19.99
N LEU A 22 2.23 11.78 19.45
CA LEU A 22 1.96 12.12 18.05
C LEU A 22 2.75 11.24 17.07
N LEU A 23 4.02 10.97 17.37
CA LEU A 23 4.84 10.07 16.55
C LEU A 23 4.30 8.64 16.62
N ALA A 24 3.98 8.15 17.81
CA ALA A 24 3.43 6.82 18.02
C ALA A 24 2.10 6.64 17.27
N SER A 25 1.19 7.62 17.32
CA SER A 25 -0.09 7.54 16.61
C SER A 25 0.09 7.44 15.09
N ARG A 26 1.07 8.15 14.53
CA ARG A 26 1.37 8.10 13.08
C ARG A 26 1.97 6.76 12.67
N VAL A 27 2.94 6.25 13.44
CA VAL A 27 3.56 4.94 13.16
C VAL A 27 2.53 3.82 13.25
N LEU A 28 1.64 3.85 14.25
CA LEU A 28 0.58 2.85 14.39
C LEU A 28 -0.46 2.91 13.26
N ALA A 29 -0.81 4.11 12.80
CA ALA A 29 -1.69 4.28 11.64
C ALA A 29 -1.07 3.69 10.37
N GLU A 30 0.18 4.04 10.07
CA GLU A 30 0.88 3.51 8.88
C GLU A 30 0.98 1.98 8.88
N LEU A 31 1.35 1.39 10.02
CA LEU A 31 1.43 -0.07 10.16
C LEU A 31 0.07 -0.75 10.00
N THR A 32 -1.03 -0.08 10.35
CA THR A 32 -2.38 -0.61 10.17
C THR A 32 -2.82 -0.50 8.71
N ASP A 33 -2.55 0.63 8.07
CA ASP A 33 -2.92 0.88 6.67
C ASP A 33 -2.17 -0.07 5.71
N GLU A 34 -0.88 -0.32 5.94
CA GLU A 34 -0.10 -1.32 5.20
C GLU A 34 -0.68 -2.74 5.37
N ASP A 35 -1.01 -3.13 6.59
CA ASP A 35 -1.63 -4.44 6.92
C ASP A 35 -2.99 -4.63 6.23
N GLU A 36 -3.82 -3.59 6.18
CA GLU A 36 -5.13 -3.63 5.53
C GLU A 36 -5.02 -3.72 4.02
N PHE A 37 -4.09 -2.95 3.42
CA PHE A 37 -3.83 -3.02 1.97
C PHE A 37 -3.36 -4.41 1.56
N ASP A 38 -2.39 -4.99 2.27
CA ASP A 38 -1.86 -6.33 1.98
C ASP A 38 -2.95 -7.39 2.07
N ARG A 39 -3.81 -7.34 3.10
CA ARG A 39 -4.95 -8.25 3.24
C ARG A 39 -5.97 -8.07 2.12
N ALA A 40 -6.29 -6.83 1.77
CA ALA A 40 -7.24 -6.52 0.70
C ALA A 40 -6.75 -7.03 -0.65
N ILE A 41 -5.46 -6.81 -0.96
CA ILE A 41 -4.82 -7.31 -2.19
C ILE A 41 -4.80 -8.83 -2.20
N ALA A 42 -4.35 -9.48 -1.11
CA ALA A 42 -4.32 -10.94 -1.02
C ALA A 42 -5.71 -11.57 -1.22
N ALA A 43 -6.76 -10.95 -0.68
CA ALA A 43 -8.14 -11.40 -0.85
C ALA A 43 -8.72 -11.12 -2.25
N SER A 44 -8.07 -10.27 -3.05
CA SER A 44 -8.56 -9.85 -4.36
C SER A 44 -8.04 -10.67 -5.54
N ALA A 45 -7.16 -11.66 -5.31
CA ALA A 45 -6.45 -12.41 -6.34
C ALA A 45 -7.39 -12.99 -7.43
N ASP A 46 -8.48 -13.66 -7.03
CA ASP A 46 -9.43 -14.26 -7.98
C ASP A 46 -10.16 -13.20 -8.82
N LYS A 47 -10.53 -12.08 -8.19
CA LYS A 47 -11.19 -10.95 -8.87
C LYS A 47 -10.23 -10.30 -9.88
N LEU A 48 -8.98 -10.07 -9.49
CA LEU A 48 -7.95 -9.54 -10.37
C LEU A 48 -7.66 -10.49 -11.54
N ALA A 49 -7.62 -11.80 -11.29
CA ALA A 49 -7.46 -12.80 -12.34
C ALA A 49 -8.63 -12.79 -13.34
N SER A 50 -9.88 -12.63 -12.86
CA SER A 50 -11.05 -12.49 -13.72
C SER A 50 -10.95 -11.24 -14.61
N LEU A 51 -10.64 -10.08 -14.01
CA LEU A 51 -10.49 -8.82 -14.74
C LEU A 51 -9.37 -8.90 -15.79
N ALA A 52 -8.24 -9.53 -15.45
CA ALA A 52 -7.14 -9.73 -16.38
C ALA A 52 -7.55 -10.62 -17.56
N ASN A 53 -8.29 -11.71 -17.30
CA ASN A 53 -8.79 -12.59 -18.35
C ASN A 53 -9.79 -11.89 -19.27
N GLU A 54 -10.69 -11.08 -18.72
CA GLU A 54 -11.64 -10.26 -19.49
C GLU A 54 -10.89 -9.26 -20.39
N ALA A 55 -9.96 -8.48 -19.83
CA ALA A 55 -9.17 -7.53 -20.61
C ALA A 55 -8.38 -8.20 -21.75
N LEU A 56 -7.81 -9.38 -21.50
CA LEU A 56 -7.12 -10.16 -22.53
C LEU A 56 -8.09 -10.68 -23.61
N ALA A 57 -9.31 -11.07 -23.24
CA ALA A 57 -10.33 -11.51 -24.18
C ALA A 57 -10.79 -10.34 -25.08
N GLU A 58 -11.07 -9.18 -24.50
CA GLU A 58 -11.42 -7.95 -25.22
C GLU A 58 -10.31 -7.53 -26.19
N HIS A 59 -9.05 -7.57 -25.73
CA HIS A 59 -7.91 -7.25 -26.58
C HIS A 59 -7.80 -8.20 -27.79
N ARG A 60 -7.92 -9.51 -27.56
CA ARG A 60 -7.92 -10.53 -28.63
C ARG A 60 -9.10 -10.39 -29.58
N ALA A 61 -10.23 -9.88 -29.10
CA ALA A 61 -11.41 -9.57 -29.91
C ALA A 61 -11.29 -8.25 -30.70
N GLY A 62 -10.19 -7.49 -30.54
CA GLY A 62 -10.00 -6.19 -31.19
C GLY A 62 -10.88 -5.09 -30.59
N GLN A 63 -11.37 -5.27 -29.36
CA GLN A 63 -12.27 -4.33 -28.67
C GLN A 63 -11.51 -3.31 -27.81
N THR A 64 -10.18 -3.29 -27.91
CA THR A 64 -9.31 -2.38 -27.16
C THR A 64 -8.66 -1.37 -28.09
N GLN A 65 -8.27 -0.21 -27.55
CA GLN A 65 -7.49 0.80 -28.23
C GLN A 65 -6.21 1.09 -27.45
N GLU A 66 -5.17 1.58 -28.14
CA GLU A 66 -3.98 2.05 -27.46
C GLU A 66 -4.31 3.23 -26.53
N LEU A 67 -3.68 3.22 -25.36
CA LEU A 67 -3.77 4.31 -24.42
C LEU A 67 -2.84 5.44 -24.89
N ASP A 68 -3.39 6.64 -25.08
CA ASP A 68 -2.63 7.86 -25.33
C ASP A 68 -2.46 8.62 -24.00
N PRO A 69 -1.27 8.61 -23.37
CA PRO A 69 -1.06 9.24 -22.08
C PRO A 69 -1.19 10.77 -22.10
N ASP A 70 -0.99 11.41 -23.25
CA ASP A 70 -1.09 12.86 -23.41
C ASP A 70 -2.55 13.35 -23.46
N ARG A 71 -3.51 12.42 -23.47
CA ARG A 71 -4.95 12.66 -23.50
C ARG A 71 -5.68 12.24 -22.22
N LEU A 72 -4.94 11.90 -21.16
CA LEU A 72 -5.48 11.54 -19.84
C LEU A 72 -5.85 12.77 -18.99
#